data_AF-A0A3B0Y1J5-F1
#
_entry.id   AF-A0A3B0Y1J5-F1
#
_cell.length_a   1.000
_cell.length_b   1.000
_cell.length_c   1.000
_cell.angle_alpha   90.00
_cell.angle_beta   90.00
_cell.angle_gamma   90.00
#
_symmetry.space_group_name_H-M   'P 1'
#
loop_
_entity.id
_entity.type
_entity.pdbx_description
1 polymer ?
#
loop_
_entity_poly.entity_id
_entity_poly.type
_entity_poly.pdbx_seq_one_letter_code
_entity_poly.pdbx_strand_id
1 'polypeptide(L)'
;MHRLSILFLSVLFMFSGNISAADKTAHSTTTKSSLATGKLTGNARTKASKSFQDKYDNRKKLKLRLYSIYKEYAPLIGVKQIGAYLEKKDASCHGVAHALGKVIGEAESDLNTGMQLCGNTCTYACVHGVYKVYFTKLGKNYHTHKPGHDHSAHTPTAAPIKLNKKELRKFAQDVNNACKDSKSVVADFFKGNCAHGVGHAMAKISGNTTNATNYCKEFPSKAMRYYCETGVFMELSGGIKNKLFKNTKLRSEEISLALDYCGSKSNYPSSCLRFLLSRNKSLGQIARFSVLCNLQKPHLRRHCFNAMGFYSRTYLARNPKEFKFSCSLGKTKIDNKACISGAAYMKKDQTRRKDIKVACQYTGTSENTQYCLQQLETFYYKIDNKFLNVIL
;
A
#
# COMPACT_ATOMS: atom_id res chain seq x y z
N MET A 1 29.73 14.79 -65.32
CA MET A 1 30.22 13.45 -64.93
C MET A 1 31.22 13.59 -63.79
N HIS A 2 30.82 13.50 -62.53
CA HIS A 2 31.74 13.24 -61.41
C HIS A 2 30.94 12.52 -60.31
N ARG A 3 31.35 11.28 -60.03
CA ARG A 3 30.80 10.41 -58.98
C ARG A 3 31.52 10.76 -57.67
N LEU A 4 30.77 11.12 -56.64
CA LEU A 4 31.27 11.17 -55.26
C LEU A 4 30.69 9.95 -54.52
N SER A 5 31.55 8.95 -54.28
CA SER A 5 31.25 7.81 -53.43
C SER A 5 31.49 8.20 -51.98
N ILE A 6 30.46 8.15 -51.14
CA ILE A 6 30.58 8.30 -49.68
C ILE A 6 30.50 6.90 -49.06
N LEU A 7 31.62 6.44 -48.50
CA LEU A 7 31.73 5.26 -47.65
C LEU A 7 30.97 5.51 -46.33
N PHE A 8 30.00 4.67 -46.00
CA PHE A 8 29.44 4.58 -44.65
C PHE A 8 30.27 3.58 -43.84
N LEU A 9 31.03 4.08 -42.87
CA LEU A 9 31.73 3.27 -41.88
C LEU A 9 30.77 2.90 -40.75
N SER A 10 30.34 1.64 -40.69
CA SER A 10 29.54 1.08 -39.61
C SER A 10 30.42 0.77 -38.40
N VAL A 11 30.42 1.63 -37.38
CA VAL A 11 31.06 1.34 -36.09
C VAL A 11 30.09 0.51 -35.25
N LEU A 12 30.32 -0.81 -35.23
CA LEU A 12 29.65 -1.75 -34.33
C LEU A 12 30.34 -1.66 -32.94
N PHE A 13 29.77 -0.90 -32.01
CA PHE A 13 30.15 -0.99 -30.60
C PHE A 13 29.46 -2.22 -29.96
N MET A 14 30.18 -3.33 -29.87
CA MET A 14 29.80 -4.45 -29.00
C MET A 14 30.08 -4.06 -27.55
N PHE A 15 29.03 -3.68 -26.81
CA PHE A 15 29.07 -3.66 -25.35
C PHE A 15 28.81 -5.06 -24.81
N SER A 16 29.89 -5.83 -24.61
CA SER A 16 29.90 -7.01 -23.74
C SER A 16 29.84 -6.53 -22.28
N GLY A 17 28.63 -6.28 -21.79
CA GLY A 17 28.38 -5.98 -20.39
C GLY A 17 28.67 -7.20 -19.52
N ASN A 18 29.79 -7.19 -18.81
CA ASN A 18 30.09 -8.10 -17.69
C ASN A 18 28.98 -7.97 -16.63
N ILE A 19 28.09 -8.95 -16.57
CA ILE A 19 27.18 -9.14 -15.43
C ILE A 19 28.03 -9.62 -14.27
N SER A 20 28.51 -8.67 -13.48
CA SER A 20 29.16 -8.93 -12.20
C SER A 20 28.20 -9.69 -11.29
N ALA A 21 28.55 -10.94 -10.98
CA ALA A 21 27.97 -11.75 -9.93
C ALA A 21 28.31 -11.14 -8.56
N ALA A 22 27.65 -10.04 -8.20
CA ALA A 22 27.75 -9.43 -6.88
C ALA A 22 26.49 -9.75 -6.04
N ASP A 23 26.75 -10.02 -4.76
CA ASP A 23 25.83 -10.22 -3.63
C ASP A 23 25.08 -11.56 -3.52
N LYS A 24 25.80 -12.58 -3.00
CA LYS A 24 25.22 -13.78 -2.36
C LYS A 24 25.52 -13.90 -0.86
N THR A 25 26.03 -12.86 -0.20
CA THR A 25 26.32 -12.87 1.24
C THR A 25 25.36 -12.00 2.05
N ALA A 26 24.06 -12.09 1.77
CA ALA A 26 23.07 -11.73 2.77
C ALA A 26 23.15 -12.80 3.88
N HIS A 27 23.91 -12.52 4.94
CA HIS A 27 23.88 -13.30 6.18
C HIS A 27 22.45 -13.31 6.69
N SER A 28 21.71 -14.35 6.31
CA SER A 28 20.42 -14.71 6.91
C SER A 28 20.69 -15.12 8.35
N THR A 29 20.80 -14.14 9.25
CA THR A 29 20.71 -14.39 10.68
C THR A 29 19.37 -15.05 10.94
N THR A 30 19.38 -16.37 11.09
CA THR A 30 18.17 -17.16 11.31
C THR A 30 17.47 -16.63 12.55
N THR A 31 16.31 -16.01 12.36
CA THR A 31 15.51 -15.43 13.46
C THR A 31 15.19 -16.53 14.47
N LYS A 32 15.69 -16.41 15.71
CA LYS A 32 15.54 -17.43 16.77
C LYS A 32 14.15 -17.45 17.45
N SER A 33 13.19 -16.65 16.96
CA SER A 33 11.86 -16.61 17.57
C SER A 33 11.15 -17.96 17.42
N SER A 34 10.68 -18.51 18.54
CA SER A 34 9.87 -19.74 18.59
C SER A 34 8.54 -19.58 17.84
N LEU A 35 8.09 -18.33 17.64
CA LEU A 35 6.88 -18.01 16.88
C LEU A 35 7.04 -18.33 15.38
N ALA A 36 8.26 -18.43 14.86
CA ALA A 36 8.50 -18.76 13.46
C ALA A 36 7.91 -20.13 13.08
N THR A 37 8.19 -21.15 13.89
CA THR A 37 7.82 -22.55 13.64
C THR A 37 6.74 -23.09 14.58
N GLY A 38 6.46 -22.39 15.68
CA GLY A 38 5.57 -22.86 16.72
C GLY A 38 6.17 -23.99 17.56
N LYS A 39 5.52 -24.27 18.69
CA LYS A 39 5.99 -25.25 19.69
C LYS A 39 5.63 -26.70 19.40
N LEU A 40 4.53 -26.95 18.68
CA LEU A 40 4.10 -28.32 18.38
C LEU A 40 4.96 -28.87 17.24
N THR A 41 5.16 -30.18 17.20
CA THR A 41 5.85 -30.90 16.11
C THR A 41 5.03 -32.14 15.69
N GLY A 42 5.44 -32.82 14.62
CA GLY A 42 4.86 -34.08 14.16
C GLY A 42 3.32 -34.08 14.05
N ASN A 43 2.70 -35.16 14.54
CA ASN A 43 1.25 -35.36 14.48
C ASN A 43 0.46 -34.28 15.22
N ALA A 44 0.97 -33.75 16.33
CA ALA A 44 0.31 -32.68 17.08
C ALA A 44 0.24 -31.39 16.26
N ARG A 45 1.33 -31.02 15.57
CA ARG A 45 1.34 -29.86 14.65
C ARG A 45 0.35 -30.06 13.52
N THR A 46 0.30 -31.25 12.91
CA THR A 46 -0.65 -31.55 11.82
C THR A 46 -2.10 -31.41 12.27
N LYS A 47 -2.47 -31.97 13.43
CA LYS A 47 -3.82 -31.84 14.02
C LYS A 47 -4.17 -30.37 14.31
N ALA A 48 -3.27 -29.64 14.95
CA ALA A 48 -3.47 -28.22 15.24
C ALA A 48 -3.59 -27.39 13.95
N SER A 49 -2.82 -27.72 12.91
CA SER A 49 -2.88 -27.05 11.61
C SER A 49 -4.22 -27.27 10.93
N LYS A 50 -4.74 -28.50 10.94
CA LYS A 50 -6.07 -28.81 10.40
C LYS A 50 -7.16 -28.04 11.16
N SER A 51 -7.09 -28.04 12.49
CA SER A 51 -8.01 -27.28 13.35
C SER A 51 -7.97 -25.77 13.06
N PHE A 52 -6.77 -25.20 12.88
CA PHE A 52 -6.59 -23.80 12.46
C PHE A 52 -7.32 -23.52 11.14
N GLN A 53 -7.13 -24.37 10.13
CA GLN A 53 -7.73 -24.20 8.80
C GLN A 53 -9.25 -24.24 8.87
N ASP A 54 -9.81 -25.22 9.61
CA ASP A 54 -11.26 -25.37 9.76
C ASP A 54 -11.89 -24.16 10.47
N LYS A 55 -11.29 -23.71 11.58
CA LYS A 55 -11.74 -22.50 12.29
C LYS A 55 -11.58 -21.25 11.43
N TYR A 56 -10.48 -21.12 10.70
CA TYR A 56 -10.23 -19.99 9.81
C TYR A 56 -11.29 -19.92 8.71
N ASP A 57 -11.54 -21.03 8.01
CA ASP A 57 -12.50 -21.10 6.91
C ASP A 57 -13.93 -20.81 7.42
N ASN A 58 -14.30 -21.37 8.58
CA ASN A 58 -15.59 -21.06 9.21
C ASN A 58 -15.73 -19.58 9.56
N ARG A 59 -14.73 -18.97 10.22
CA ARG A 59 -14.78 -17.53 10.55
C ARG A 59 -14.79 -16.64 9.31
N LYS A 60 -14.05 -17.01 8.26
CA LYS A 60 -14.06 -16.26 6.99
C LYS A 60 -15.45 -16.33 6.34
N LYS A 61 -16.09 -17.50 6.32
CA LYS A 61 -17.48 -17.69 5.85
C LYS A 61 -18.45 -16.79 6.62
N LEU A 62 -18.29 -16.71 7.95
CA LEU A 62 -19.10 -15.88 8.84
C LEU A 62 -18.68 -14.40 8.89
N LYS A 63 -17.68 -13.99 8.09
CA LYS A 63 -17.12 -12.62 8.08
C LYS A 63 -16.65 -12.12 9.46
N LEU A 64 -16.19 -13.04 10.32
CA LEU A 64 -15.72 -12.72 11.66
C LEU A 64 -14.24 -12.32 11.66
N ARG A 65 -13.83 -11.52 12.67
CA ARG A 65 -12.43 -11.12 12.85
C ARG A 65 -11.54 -12.35 13.11
N LEU A 66 -10.37 -12.39 12.48
CA LEU A 66 -9.46 -13.55 12.52
C LEU A 66 -8.36 -13.48 13.60
N TYR A 67 -8.20 -12.31 14.24
CA TYR A 67 -7.16 -12.08 15.24
C TYR A 67 -7.13 -13.13 16.36
N SER A 68 -8.29 -13.54 16.88
CA SER A 68 -8.35 -14.52 17.98
C SER A 68 -7.79 -15.89 17.57
N ILE A 69 -8.08 -16.35 16.34
CA ILE A 69 -7.52 -17.60 15.82
C ILE A 69 -6.01 -17.46 15.65
N TYR A 70 -5.53 -16.37 15.07
CA TYR A 70 -4.09 -16.20 14.90
C TYR A 70 -3.37 -16.17 16.25
N LYS A 71 -3.94 -15.52 17.26
CA LYS A 71 -3.38 -15.48 18.61
C LYS A 71 -3.35 -16.88 19.26
N GLU A 72 -4.39 -17.67 19.05
CA GLU A 72 -4.47 -19.05 19.55
C GLU A 72 -3.44 -19.96 18.87
N TYR A 73 -3.33 -19.92 17.54
CA TYR A 73 -2.56 -20.91 16.78
C TYR A 73 -1.13 -20.51 16.42
N ALA A 74 -0.79 -19.23 16.35
CA ALA A 74 0.57 -18.81 15.99
C ALA A 74 1.65 -19.40 16.91
N PRO A 75 1.49 -19.44 18.25
CA PRO A 75 2.45 -20.13 19.12
C PRO A 75 2.49 -21.65 18.93
N LEU A 76 1.42 -22.26 18.41
CA LEU A 76 1.30 -23.72 18.26
C LEU A 76 1.97 -24.21 16.99
N ILE A 77 1.65 -23.60 15.85
CA ILE A 77 2.04 -24.09 14.51
C ILE A 77 2.99 -23.13 13.77
N GLY A 78 3.26 -21.97 14.34
CA GLY A 78 4.17 -20.97 13.77
C GLY A 78 3.52 -20.08 12.73
N VAL A 79 4.02 -18.85 12.63
CA VAL A 79 3.48 -17.83 11.71
C VAL A 79 3.85 -18.11 10.26
N LYS A 80 4.96 -18.81 10.00
CA LYS A 80 5.33 -19.22 8.63
C LYS A 80 4.30 -20.19 8.05
N GLN A 81 3.84 -21.16 8.85
CA GLN A 81 2.84 -22.12 8.41
C GLN A 81 1.47 -21.45 8.20
N ILE A 82 1.09 -20.53 9.08
CA ILE A 82 -0.12 -19.72 8.90
C ILE A 82 -0.02 -18.91 7.60
N GLY A 83 1.08 -18.18 7.39
CA GLY A 83 1.31 -17.36 6.20
C GLY A 83 1.20 -18.16 4.90
N ALA A 84 1.88 -19.31 4.83
CA ALA A 84 1.82 -20.21 3.67
C ALA A 84 0.40 -20.68 3.36
N TYR A 85 -0.41 -21.00 4.39
CA TYR A 85 -1.81 -21.36 4.19
C TYR A 85 -2.63 -20.18 3.64
N LEU A 86 -2.44 -18.96 4.16
CA LEU A 86 -3.16 -17.78 3.68
C LEU A 86 -2.90 -17.52 2.19
N GLU A 87 -1.64 -17.59 1.77
CA GLU A 87 -1.24 -17.35 0.38
C GLU A 87 -1.74 -18.44 -0.57
N LYS A 88 -1.69 -19.71 -0.13
CA LYS A 88 -2.26 -20.84 -0.89
C LYS A 88 -3.77 -20.70 -1.06
N LYS A 89 -4.48 -20.28 -0.01
CA LYS A 89 -5.95 -20.22 0.02
C LYS A 89 -6.50 -19.03 -0.76
N ASP A 90 -5.82 -17.89 -0.71
CA ASP A 90 -6.35 -16.63 -1.25
C ASP A 90 -5.22 -15.69 -1.68
N ALA A 91 -5.01 -15.55 -2.99
CA ALA A 91 -4.04 -14.58 -3.54
C ALA A 91 -4.36 -13.12 -3.14
N SER A 92 -5.56 -12.83 -2.64
CA SER A 92 -5.98 -11.54 -2.09
C SER A 92 -5.98 -11.50 -0.56
N CYS A 93 -5.20 -12.34 0.12
CA CYS A 93 -5.12 -12.44 1.59
C CYS A 93 -4.58 -11.17 2.32
N HIS A 94 -4.35 -10.07 1.61
CA HIS A 94 -3.81 -8.83 2.15
C HIS A 94 -4.59 -8.32 3.38
N GLY A 95 -5.92 -8.28 3.31
CA GLY A 95 -6.73 -7.77 4.44
C GLY A 95 -6.61 -8.62 5.70
N VAL A 96 -6.53 -9.94 5.56
CA VAL A 96 -6.50 -10.86 6.71
C VAL A 96 -5.11 -10.93 7.35
N ALA A 97 -4.05 -10.80 6.56
CA ALA A 97 -2.68 -10.85 7.05
C ALA A 97 -2.29 -9.67 7.95
N HIS A 98 -3.00 -8.53 7.89
CA HIS A 98 -2.81 -7.44 8.88
C HIS A 98 -3.01 -7.94 10.31
N ALA A 99 -3.99 -8.83 10.55
CA ALA A 99 -4.25 -9.37 11.87
C ALA A 99 -3.19 -10.39 12.32
N LEU A 100 -2.55 -11.11 11.39
CA LEU A 100 -1.41 -11.96 11.71
C LEU A 100 -0.21 -11.11 12.15
N GLY A 101 0.07 -10.04 11.41
CA GLY A 101 1.10 -9.06 11.77
C GLY A 101 0.88 -8.43 13.15
N LYS A 102 -0.38 -8.18 13.51
CA LYS A 102 -0.74 -7.70 14.85
C LYS A 102 -0.35 -8.71 15.95
N VAL A 103 -0.57 -10.01 15.73
CA VAL A 103 -0.15 -11.05 16.69
C VAL A 103 1.37 -11.08 16.83
N ILE A 104 2.09 -10.99 15.70
CA ILE A 104 3.56 -10.95 15.71
C ILE A 104 4.08 -9.72 16.46
N GLY A 105 3.62 -8.51 16.14
CA GLY A 105 4.08 -7.29 16.82
C GLY A 105 3.65 -7.19 18.30
N GLU A 106 2.65 -7.98 18.72
CA GLU A 106 2.32 -8.11 20.14
C GLU A 106 3.30 -9.02 20.87
N ALA A 107 3.72 -10.13 20.23
CA ALA A 107 4.64 -11.12 20.78
C ALA A 107 6.12 -10.70 20.68
N GLU A 108 6.51 -9.96 19.65
CA GLU A 108 7.87 -9.53 19.39
C GLU A 108 8.03 -8.03 19.66
N SER A 109 8.99 -7.68 20.53
CA SER A 109 9.35 -6.29 20.81
C SER A 109 10.28 -5.71 19.75
N ASP A 110 11.14 -6.54 19.15
CA ASP A 110 12.06 -6.15 18.09
C ASP A 110 11.33 -6.07 16.73
N LEU A 111 11.36 -4.88 16.13
CA LEU A 111 10.69 -4.60 14.86
C LEU A 111 11.26 -5.47 13.73
N ASN A 112 12.58 -5.63 13.67
CA ASN A 112 13.24 -6.37 12.59
C ASN A 112 12.88 -7.85 12.64
N THR A 113 12.90 -8.44 13.82
CA THR A 113 12.43 -9.81 14.10
C THR A 113 10.97 -9.98 13.67
N GLY A 114 10.08 -9.08 14.07
CA GLY A 114 8.68 -9.13 13.67
C GLY A 114 8.50 -9.04 12.14
N MET A 115 9.27 -8.17 11.47
CA MET A 115 9.26 -8.04 10.02
C MET A 115 9.79 -9.30 9.31
N GLN A 116 10.89 -9.88 9.79
CA GLN A 116 11.46 -11.12 9.25
C GLN A 116 10.50 -12.31 9.38
N LEU A 117 9.79 -12.41 10.51
CA LEU A 117 8.77 -13.42 10.73
C LEU A 117 7.61 -13.32 9.73
N CYS A 118 7.27 -12.09 9.31
CA CYS A 118 6.27 -11.84 8.29
C CYS A 118 6.78 -12.08 6.85
N GLY A 119 8.05 -11.77 6.57
CA GLY A 119 8.58 -11.77 5.20
C GLY A 119 7.71 -10.96 4.25
N ASN A 120 7.44 -11.51 3.06
CA ASN A 120 6.56 -10.90 2.05
C ASN A 120 5.08 -11.34 2.16
N THR A 121 4.69 -12.07 3.22
CA THR A 121 3.37 -12.70 3.32
C THR A 121 2.21 -11.76 2.95
N CYS A 122 1.41 -12.20 1.97
CA CYS A 122 0.24 -11.49 1.46
C CYS A 122 0.54 -10.07 0.96
N THR A 123 1.64 -9.93 0.21
CA THR A 123 2.15 -8.63 -0.29
C THR A 123 2.39 -7.65 0.86
N TYR A 124 3.19 -8.08 1.84
CA TYR A 124 3.64 -7.29 3.01
C TYR A 124 2.54 -6.85 3.98
N ALA A 125 1.32 -7.36 3.82
CA ALA A 125 0.22 -7.07 4.74
C ALA A 125 0.55 -7.44 6.19
N CYS A 126 1.25 -8.56 6.39
CA CYS A 126 1.72 -8.96 7.71
C CYS A 126 2.66 -7.90 8.30
N VAL A 127 3.63 -7.43 7.53
CA VAL A 127 4.57 -6.38 7.96
C VAL A 127 3.83 -5.09 8.36
N HIS A 128 2.77 -4.69 7.65
CA HIS A 128 1.96 -3.53 8.04
C HIS A 128 1.31 -3.71 9.42
N GLY A 129 0.86 -4.93 9.74
CA GLY A 129 0.32 -5.26 11.06
C GLY A 129 1.36 -5.14 12.18
N VAL A 130 2.59 -5.58 11.92
CA VAL A 130 3.73 -5.44 12.85
C VAL A 130 4.03 -3.96 13.10
N TYR A 131 4.19 -3.18 12.02
CA TYR A 131 4.41 -1.73 12.10
C TYR A 131 3.32 -1.02 12.90
N LYS A 132 2.06 -1.38 12.66
CA LYS A 132 0.92 -0.81 13.37
C LYS A 132 1.07 -1.02 14.89
N VAL A 133 1.41 -2.23 15.34
CA VAL A 133 1.57 -2.50 16.76
C VAL A 133 2.80 -1.80 17.32
N TYR A 134 3.95 -1.95 16.66
CA TYR A 134 5.21 -1.36 17.10
C TYR A 134 5.10 0.14 17.32
N PHE A 135 4.65 0.88 16.30
CA PHE A 135 4.53 2.34 16.39
C PHE A 135 3.36 2.81 17.26
N THR A 136 2.31 1.99 17.46
CA THR A 136 1.28 2.30 18.46
C THR A 136 1.83 2.17 19.87
N LYS A 137 2.62 1.13 20.17
CA LYS A 137 3.28 0.95 21.47
C LYS A 137 4.27 2.08 21.74
N LEU A 138 5.11 2.39 20.75
CA LEU A 138 6.08 3.49 20.82
C LEU A 138 5.39 4.83 21.09
N GLY A 139 4.31 5.12 20.35
CA GLY A 139 3.44 6.28 20.56
C GLY A 139 2.95 6.41 22.01
N LYS A 140 2.41 5.33 22.59
CA LYS A 140 1.87 5.35 23.97
C LYS A 140 2.93 5.58 25.04
N ASN A 141 4.13 5.09 24.78
CA ASN A 141 5.21 5.03 25.76
C ASN A 141 6.19 6.19 25.63
N TYR A 142 5.97 7.16 24.73
CA TYR A 142 6.89 8.30 24.59
C TYR A 142 7.04 9.12 25.88
N HIS A 143 6.04 9.11 26.75
CA HIS A 143 6.13 9.75 28.07
C HIS A 143 7.04 9.00 29.07
N THR A 144 7.44 7.75 28.79
CA THR A 144 8.23 6.89 29.69
C THR A 144 9.45 6.23 29.04
N HIS A 145 9.76 6.56 27.78
CA HIS A 145 10.79 5.85 27.02
C HIS A 145 12.23 6.23 27.43
N LYS A 146 12.81 5.44 28.34
CA LYS A 146 14.26 5.18 28.36
C LYS A 146 14.60 4.14 27.27
N PRO A 147 15.73 4.27 26.55
CA PRO A 147 16.20 3.25 25.62
C PRO A 147 16.35 1.89 26.36
N GLY A 148 15.78 0.81 25.83
CA GLY A 148 15.91 -0.55 26.39
C GLY A 148 14.75 -1.06 27.26
N HIS A 149 13.62 -0.35 27.36
CA HIS A 149 12.47 -0.81 28.15
C HIS A 149 11.53 -1.77 27.41
N ASP A 150 11.08 -2.82 28.09
CA ASP A 150 10.09 -3.79 27.61
C ASP A 150 8.69 -3.15 27.41
N HIS A 151 8.02 -3.53 26.32
CA HIS A 151 6.74 -2.97 25.86
C HIS A 151 5.52 -3.89 26.11
N SER A 152 5.63 -4.84 27.04
CA SER A 152 4.67 -5.95 27.19
C SER A 152 3.40 -5.63 28.01
N ALA A 153 3.30 -4.50 28.72
CA ALA A 153 2.29 -4.30 29.78
C ALA A 153 1.30 -3.12 29.63
N HIS A 154 0.63 -2.91 28.48
CA HIS A 154 -0.36 -1.82 28.35
C HIS A 154 -1.75 -2.23 27.82
N THR A 155 -2.78 -1.96 28.63
CA THR A 155 -4.20 -2.00 28.26
C THR A 155 -4.56 -0.81 27.34
N PRO A 156 -5.38 -1.00 26.30
CA PRO A 156 -5.72 0.05 25.36
C PRO A 156 -6.90 0.90 25.85
N THR A 157 -6.64 1.91 26.68
CA THR A 157 -7.59 3.02 26.87
C THR A 157 -7.55 3.95 25.65
N ALA A 158 -8.73 4.29 25.12
CA ALA A 158 -8.96 4.74 23.74
C ALA A 158 -8.83 6.25 23.52
N ALA A 159 -8.04 6.95 24.34
CA ALA A 159 -7.77 8.36 24.12
C ALA A 159 -6.74 8.54 22.99
N PRO A 160 -6.90 9.56 22.12
CA PRO A 160 -5.85 9.94 21.17
C PRO A 160 -4.55 10.27 21.91
N ILE A 161 -3.44 9.75 21.41
CA ILE A 161 -2.11 10.04 21.94
C ILE A 161 -1.67 11.38 21.38
N LYS A 162 -1.49 12.36 22.28
CA LYS A 162 -0.94 13.67 21.94
C LYS A 162 0.57 13.64 22.19
N LEU A 163 1.34 13.44 21.12
CA LEU A 163 2.79 13.59 21.19
C LEU A 163 3.13 15.08 21.21
N ASN A 164 4.00 15.50 22.13
CA ASN A 164 4.57 16.84 22.07
C ASN A 164 5.57 16.96 20.91
N LYS A 165 6.04 18.18 20.60
CA LYS A 165 6.94 18.44 19.46
C LYS A 165 8.26 17.63 19.51
N LYS A 166 8.81 17.40 20.71
CA LYS A 166 10.05 16.63 20.90
C LYS A 166 9.81 15.13 20.67
N GLU A 167 8.72 14.60 21.23
CA GLU A 167 8.31 13.20 21.05
C GLU A 167 7.97 12.91 19.59
N LEU A 168 7.25 13.82 18.92
CA LEU A 168 6.94 13.68 17.51
C LEU A 168 8.21 13.65 16.64
N ARG A 169 9.21 14.49 16.94
CA ARG A 169 10.49 14.47 16.23
C ARG A 169 11.24 13.15 16.44
N LYS A 170 11.28 12.65 17.68
CA LYS A 170 11.92 11.36 17.98
C LYS A 170 11.20 10.21 17.27
N PHE A 171 9.87 10.23 17.30
CA PHE A 171 9.04 9.29 16.57
C PHE A 171 9.26 9.32 15.06
N ALA A 172 9.37 10.52 14.48
CA ALA A 172 9.74 10.69 13.10
C ALA A 172 11.13 10.10 12.78
N GLN A 173 12.11 10.30 13.67
CA GLN A 173 13.44 9.70 13.52
C GLN A 173 13.38 8.18 13.56
N ASP A 174 12.69 7.60 14.55
CA ASP A 174 12.53 6.15 14.70
C ASP A 174 11.83 5.54 13.47
N VAL A 175 10.78 6.20 12.97
CA VAL A 175 10.09 5.84 11.73
C VAL A 175 11.02 5.91 10.52
N ASN A 176 11.77 7.01 10.36
CA ASN A 176 12.66 7.19 9.22
C ASN A 176 13.80 6.17 9.24
N ASN A 177 14.34 5.86 10.42
CA ASN A 177 15.38 4.84 10.61
C ASN A 177 14.83 3.46 10.22
N ALA A 178 13.67 3.07 10.74
CA ALA A 178 13.01 1.81 10.37
C ALA A 178 12.75 1.70 8.85
N CYS A 179 12.35 2.80 8.21
CA CYS A 179 12.11 2.83 6.77
C CYS A 179 13.40 2.91 5.92
N LYS A 180 14.54 3.30 6.49
CA LYS A 180 15.82 3.36 5.76
C LYS A 180 16.33 1.96 5.46
N ASP A 181 16.25 1.08 6.45
CA ASP A 181 16.84 -0.26 6.41
C ASP A 181 15.83 -1.34 6.01
N SER A 182 14.58 -0.95 5.71
CA SER A 182 13.48 -1.90 5.54
C SER A 182 13.69 -2.95 4.44
N LYS A 183 14.52 -2.64 3.41
CA LYS A 183 14.87 -3.57 2.33
C LYS A 183 15.89 -4.65 2.74
N SER A 184 16.75 -4.38 3.73
CA SER A 184 17.69 -5.39 4.23
C SER A 184 16.98 -6.42 5.10
N VAL A 185 15.82 -6.06 5.65
CA VAL A 185 15.01 -6.92 6.53
C VAL A 185 14.02 -7.77 5.72
N VAL A 186 13.33 -7.17 4.74
CA VAL A 186 12.37 -7.87 3.87
C VAL A 186 12.61 -7.47 2.41
N ALA A 187 12.93 -8.45 1.57
CA ALA A 187 13.15 -8.24 0.15
C ALA A 187 11.94 -7.58 -0.53
N ASP A 188 12.21 -6.67 -1.47
CA ASP A 188 11.20 -5.89 -2.20
C ASP A 188 10.28 -5.00 -1.31
N PHE A 189 10.57 -4.85 -0.01
CA PHE A 189 9.83 -3.95 0.87
C PHE A 189 10.32 -2.49 0.73
N PHE A 190 9.76 -1.79 -0.27
CA PHE A 190 10.12 -0.41 -0.60
C PHE A 190 9.80 0.60 0.52
N LYS A 191 10.52 1.73 0.54
CA LYS A 191 10.30 2.85 1.47
C LYS A 191 8.85 3.34 1.50
N GLY A 192 8.14 3.31 0.37
CA GLY A 192 6.72 3.65 0.33
C GLY A 192 5.81 2.65 1.06
N ASN A 193 6.16 1.36 1.08
CA ASN A 193 5.41 0.35 1.85
C ASN A 193 5.60 0.62 3.33
N CYS A 194 6.84 0.92 3.74
CA CYS A 194 7.12 1.32 5.12
C CYS A 194 6.28 2.52 5.53
N ALA A 195 6.34 3.62 4.76
CA ALA A 195 5.55 4.82 5.03
C ALA A 195 4.04 4.52 5.09
N HIS A 196 3.53 3.68 4.20
CA HIS A 196 2.14 3.22 4.23
C HIS A 196 1.79 2.42 5.50
N GLY A 197 2.62 1.45 5.88
CA GLY A 197 2.49 0.69 7.13
C GLY A 197 2.46 1.60 8.36
N VAL A 198 3.37 2.56 8.40
CA VAL A 198 3.44 3.62 9.42
C VAL A 198 2.16 4.45 9.47
N GLY A 199 1.57 4.78 8.32
CA GLY A 199 0.29 5.50 8.23
C GLY A 199 -0.87 4.81 8.98
N HIS A 200 -0.91 3.48 9.00
CA HIS A 200 -1.88 2.73 9.82
C HIS A 200 -1.72 3.00 11.32
N ALA A 201 -0.47 3.08 11.80
CA ALA A 201 -0.19 3.44 13.18
C ALA A 201 -0.63 4.87 13.48
N MET A 202 -0.33 5.82 12.59
CA MET A 202 -0.71 7.24 12.73
C MET A 202 -2.21 7.43 12.87
N ALA A 203 -3.00 6.75 12.03
CA ALA A 203 -4.44 6.74 12.14
C ALA A 203 -4.93 6.22 13.50
N LYS A 204 -4.27 5.19 14.06
CA LYS A 204 -4.65 4.60 15.33
C LYS A 204 -4.34 5.50 16.53
N ILE A 205 -3.18 6.16 16.53
CA ILE A 205 -2.73 7.00 17.66
C ILE A 205 -3.37 8.39 17.66
N SER A 206 -3.65 8.95 16.48
CA SER A 206 -4.11 10.34 16.34
C SER A 206 -5.59 10.58 16.67
N GLY A 207 -6.41 9.53 16.59
CA GLY A 207 -7.86 9.56 16.82
C GLY A 207 -8.69 10.33 15.79
N ASN A 208 -8.07 11.11 14.90
CA ASN A 208 -8.75 11.81 13.80
C ASN A 208 -7.84 12.00 12.59
N THR A 209 -8.46 12.20 11.42
CA THR A 209 -7.77 12.33 10.13
C THR A 209 -6.76 13.48 10.09
N THR A 210 -7.10 14.66 10.60
CA THR A 210 -6.24 15.85 10.52
C THR A 210 -4.94 15.65 11.29
N ASN A 211 -5.02 15.11 12.51
CA ASN A 211 -3.84 14.78 13.29
C ASN A 211 -3.03 13.65 12.64
N ALA A 212 -3.70 12.62 12.12
CA ALA A 212 -3.04 11.51 11.43
C ALA A 212 -2.20 11.97 10.23
N THR A 213 -2.78 12.82 9.37
CA THR A 213 -2.07 13.33 8.18
C THR A 213 -1.01 14.37 8.53
N ASN A 214 -1.16 15.09 9.63
CA ASN A 214 -0.10 15.96 10.15
C ASN A 214 1.15 15.17 10.55
N TYR A 215 1.01 14.00 11.17
CA TYR A 215 2.16 13.13 11.47
C TYR A 215 2.88 12.66 10.20
N CYS A 216 2.18 12.50 9.09
CA CYS A 216 2.82 12.13 7.82
C CYS A 216 3.76 13.22 7.28
N LYS A 217 3.65 14.49 7.71
CA LYS A 217 4.53 15.58 7.26
C LYS A 217 5.98 15.42 7.71
N GLU A 218 6.20 14.63 8.75
CA GLU A 218 7.53 14.35 9.31
C GLU A 218 8.40 13.48 8.40
N PHE A 219 7.82 12.82 7.39
CA PHE A 219 8.62 12.16 6.36
C PHE A 219 9.36 13.20 5.50
N PRO A 220 10.64 12.96 5.14
CA PRO A 220 11.43 13.94 4.40
C PRO A 220 10.96 14.12 2.96
N SER A 221 10.55 13.04 2.29
CA SER A 221 10.15 13.09 0.88
C SER A 221 8.63 13.17 0.70
N LYS A 222 8.17 13.99 -0.26
CA LYS A 222 6.74 14.07 -0.63
C LYS A 222 6.14 12.69 -0.95
N ALA A 223 6.92 11.83 -1.61
CA ALA A 223 6.53 10.46 -1.94
C ALA A 223 6.17 9.63 -0.70
N MET A 224 7.01 9.67 0.34
CA MET A 224 6.73 8.96 1.59
C MET A 224 5.55 9.60 2.32
N ARG A 225 5.42 10.93 2.33
CA ARG A 225 4.23 11.61 2.89
C ARG A 225 2.94 11.13 2.21
N TYR A 226 2.93 11.05 0.89
CA TYR A 226 1.81 10.51 0.11
C TYR A 226 1.45 9.08 0.54
N TYR A 227 2.43 8.17 0.61
CA TYR A 227 2.15 6.80 1.01
C TYR A 227 1.71 6.67 2.47
N CYS A 228 2.28 7.48 3.38
CA CYS A 228 1.79 7.56 4.75
C CYS A 228 0.31 7.94 4.80
N GLU A 229 -0.09 8.98 4.07
CA GLU A 229 -1.51 9.35 4.00
C GLU A 229 -2.37 8.24 3.40
N THR A 230 -1.88 7.47 2.42
CA THR A 230 -2.65 6.31 1.92
C THR A 230 -2.92 5.26 3.00
N GLY A 231 -1.98 5.04 3.94
CA GLY A 231 -2.19 4.15 5.09
C GLY A 231 -3.21 4.72 6.08
N VAL A 232 -3.09 6.02 6.37
CA VAL A 232 -4.04 6.74 7.24
C VAL A 232 -5.47 6.64 6.73
N PHE A 233 -5.69 7.00 5.46
CA PHE A 233 -7.03 7.01 4.88
C PHE A 233 -7.58 5.60 4.70
N MET A 234 -6.73 4.60 4.41
CA MET A 234 -7.17 3.20 4.37
C MET A 234 -7.72 2.76 5.73
N GLU A 235 -6.97 3.02 6.81
CA GLU A 235 -7.36 2.65 8.18
C GLU A 235 -8.66 3.34 8.61
N LEU A 236 -8.80 4.64 8.33
CA LEU A 236 -9.96 5.44 8.75
C LEU A 236 -11.17 5.35 7.81
N SER A 237 -11.01 4.73 6.64
CA SER A 237 -12.01 4.77 5.56
C SER A 237 -13.41 4.33 6.00
N GLY A 238 -13.54 3.29 6.83
CA GLY A 238 -14.84 2.81 7.31
C GLY A 238 -15.61 3.88 8.09
N GLY A 239 -14.95 4.53 9.05
CA GLY A 239 -15.53 5.61 9.84
C GLY A 239 -15.84 6.85 8.99
N ILE A 240 -14.94 7.19 8.06
CA ILE A 240 -15.14 8.31 7.14
C ILE A 240 -16.36 8.07 6.24
N LYS A 241 -16.46 6.91 5.59
CA LYS A 241 -17.60 6.56 4.72
C LYS A 241 -18.92 6.56 5.49
N ASN A 242 -18.94 5.94 6.67
CA ASN A 242 -20.15 5.91 7.49
C ASN A 242 -20.60 7.31 7.91
N LYS A 243 -19.67 8.26 8.11
CA LYS A 243 -20.00 9.65 8.41
C LYS A 243 -20.45 10.43 7.17
N LEU A 244 -19.72 10.29 6.06
CA LEU A 244 -19.94 11.09 4.86
C LEU A 244 -21.14 10.60 4.02
N PHE A 245 -21.30 9.30 3.87
CA PHE A 245 -22.23 8.72 2.88
C PHE A 245 -23.49 8.10 3.50
N LYS A 246 -23.71 8.27 4.82
CA LYS A 246 -24.83 7.62 5.55
C LYS A 246 -26.18 7.82 4.86
N ASN A 247 -26.40 9.03 4.34
CA ASN A 247 -27.69 9.46 3.78
C ASN A 247 -27.62 9.68 2.25
N THR A 248 -26.48 9.36 1.64
CA THR A 248 -26.25 9.62 0.21
C THR A 248 -26.84 8.49 -0.62
N LYS A 249 -27.70 8.83 -1.58
CA LYS A 249 -28.32 7.85 -2.50
C LYS A 249 -27.67 7.86 -3.89
N LEU A 250 -27.11 9.00 -4.29
CA LEU A 250 -26.57 9.19 -5.63
C LEU A 250 -25.04 9.10 -5.62
N ARG A 251 -24.50 8.34 -6.56
CA ARG A 251 -23.05 8.22 -6.76
C ARG A 251 -22.36 9.57 -7.01
N SER A 252 -23.00 10.47 -7.73
CA SER A 252 -22.45 11.81 -8.00
C SER A 252 -22.28 12.61 -6.71
N GLU A 253 -23.23 12.49 -5.78
CA GLU A 253 -23.16 13.11 -4.45
C GLU A 253 -22.03 12.47 -3.62
N GLU A 254 -21.85 11.14 -3.65
CA GLU A 254 -20.71 10.47 -2.99
C GLU A 254 -19.37 11.01 -3.51
N ILE A 255 -19.26 11.19 -4.84
CA ILE A 255 -18.05 11.72 -5.47
C ILE A 255 -17.79 13.16 -5.02
N SER A 256 -18.80 14.04 -5.05
CA SER A 256 -18.66 15.43 -4.62
C SER A 256 -18.25 15.52 -3.14
N LEU A 257 -18.94 14.80 -2.25
CA LEU A 257 -18.61 14.75 -0.82
C LEU A 257 -17.19 14.23 -0.56
N ALA A 258 -16.75 13.22 -1.31
CA ALA A 258 -15.38 12.71 -1.21
C ALA A 258 -14.35 13.73 -1.71
N LEU A 259 -14.64 14.48 -2.78
CA LEU A 259 -13.75 15.52 -3.30
C LEU A 259 -13.59 16.66 -2.30
N ASP A 260 -14.67 17.15 -1.71
CA ASP A 260 -14.64 18.22 -0.71
C ASP A 260 -13.89 17.77 0.55
N TYR A 261 -14.20 16.57 1.04
CA TYR A 261 -13.52 16.01 2.21
C TYR A 261 -12.02 15.79 1.95
N CYS A 262 -11.66 15.09 0.87
CA CYS A 262 -10.26 14.79 0.60
C CYS A 262 -9.46 16.05 0.24
N GLY A 263 -10.07 17.01 -0.47
CA GLY A 263 -9.47 18.30 -0.80
C GLY A 263 -9.15 19.15 0.44
N SER A 264 -9.95 19.03 1.51
CA SER A 264 -9.74 19.77 2.76
C SER A 264 -8.91 19.03 3.81
N LYS A 265 -8.77 17.70 3.71
CA LYS A 265 -8.11 16.87 4.73
C LYS A 265 -6.73 16.33 4.34
N SER A 266 -6.31 16.53 3.10
CA SER A 266 -5.09 15.93 2.55
C SER A 266 -4.36 16.90 1.65
N ASN A 267 -3.03 16.93 1.74
CA ASN A 267 -2.19 17.61 0.75
C ASN A 267 -2.09 16.80 -0.55
N TYR A 268 -2.48 15.52 -0.52
CA TYR A 268 -2.47 14.63 -1.66
C TYR A 268 -3.82 13.94 -1.84
N PRO A 269 -4.88 14.64 -2.27
CA PRO A 269 -6.25 14.10 -2.26
C PRO A 269 -6.44 12.70 -2.88
N SER A 270 -5.61 12.28 -3.84
CA SER A 270 -5.66 10.91 -4.39
C SER A 270 -5.29 9.81 -3.38
N SER A 271 -4.55 10.14 -2.31
CA SER A 271 -4.26 9.24 -1.18
C SER A 271 -5.53 8.90 -0.40
N CYS A 272 -6.44 9.87 -0.29
CA CYS A 272 -7.74 9.78 0.37
C CYS A 272 -8.80 9.18 -0.55
N LEU A 273 -8.98 9.76 -1.75
CA LEU A 273 -10.04 9.41 -2.69
C LEU A 273 -10.05 7.92 -3.04
N ARG A 274 -8.86 7.30 -3.12
CA ARG A 274 -8.64 5.86 -3.43
C ARG A 274 -9.38 4.90 -2.50
N PHE A 275 -9.76 5.33 -1.31
CA PHE A 275 -10.40 4.47 -0.32
C PHE A 275 -11.87 4.81 -0.08
N LEU A 276 -12.36 5.96 -0.53
CA LEU A 276 -13.72 6.41 -0.18
C LEU A 276 -14.78 5.90 -1.15
N LEU A 277 -14.52 5.92 -2.45
CA LEU A 277 -15.53 5.64 -3.47
C LEU A 277 -15.63 4.15 -3.80
N SER A 278 -16.66 3.79 -4.58
CA SER A 278 -16.86 2.47 -5.17
C SER A 278 -16.43 2.42 -6.64
N ARG A 279 -16.32 1.24 -7.25
CA ARG A 279 -15.82 1.06 -8.63
C ARG A 279 -16.77 1.61 -9.70
N ASN A 280 -16.22 2.11 -10.80
CA ASN A 280 -16.98 2.41 -12.01
C ASN A 280 -17.26 1.09 -12.76
N LYS A 281 -18.51 0.90 -13.20
CA LYS A 281 -18.99 -0.31 -13.87
C LYS A 281 -19.37 -0.08 -15.34
N SER A 282 -19.45 1.17 -15.78
CA SER A 282 -19.84 1.54 -17.14
C SER A 282 -19.17 2.84 -17.57
N LEU A 283 -19.08 3.06 -18.90
CA LEU A 283 -18.58 4.30 -19.47
C LEU A 283 -19.35 5.53 -18.97
N GLY A 284 -20.68 5.44 -18.85
CA GLY A 284 -21.51 6.52 -18.33
C GLY A 284 -21.16 6.93 -16.89
N GLN A 285 -20.76 5.99 -16.03
CA GLN A 285 -20.27 6.32 -14.69
C GLN A 285 -18.92 7.03 -14.72
N ILE A 286 -18.03 6.63 -15.63
CA ILE A 286 -16.72 7.29 -15.85
C ILE A 286 -16.94 8.72 -16.35
N ALA A 287 -17.80 8.90 -17.35
CA ALA A 287 -18.14 10.21 -17.90
C ALA A 287 -18.70 11.15 -16.81
N ARG A 288 -19.68 10.70 -16.01
CA ARG A 288 -20.22 11.50 -14.91
C ARG A 288 -19.17 11.85 -13.85
N PHE A 289 -18.26 10.93 -13.51
CA PHE A 289 -17.15 11.22 -12.61
C PHE A 289 -16.25 12.31 -13.21
N SER A 290 -15.92 12.22 -14.51
CA SER A 290 -15.06 13.22 -15.17
C SER A 290 -15.65 14.63 -15.16
N VAL A 291 -16.98 14.78 -15.27
CA VAL A 291 -17.65 16.07 -15.17
C VAL A 291 -17.36 16.71 -13.81
N LEU A 292 -17.52 15.95 -12.72
CA LEU A 292 -17.22 16.44 -11.37
C LEU A 292 -15.74 16.76 -11.17
N CYS A 293 -14.82 15.98 -11.76
CA CYS A 293 -13.39 16.30 -11.75
C CYS A 293 -13.09 17.61 -12.48
N ASN A 294 -13.73 17.86 -13.62
CA ASN A 294 -13.48 19.03 -14.45
C ASN A 294 -13.96 20.36 -13.84
N LEU A 295 -14.82 20.30 -12.82
CA LEU A 295 -15.23 21.44 -12.00
C LEU A 295 -14.19 21.83 -10.94
N GLN A 296 -13.22 20.96 -10.66
CA GLN A 296 -12.23 21.19 -9.60
C GLN A 296 -11.09 22.11 -10.04
N LYS A 297 -10.48 22.78 -9.05
CA LYS A 297 -9.22 23.53 -9.22
C LYS A 297 -8.10 22.60 -9.71
N PRO A 298 -7.08 23.12 -10.44
CA PRO A 298 -6.04 22.30 -11.07
C PRO A 298 -5.37 21.27 -10.13
N HIS A 299 -5.13 21.64 -8.87
CA HIS A 299 -4.59 20.72 -7.87
C HIS A 299 -5.51 19.52 -7.63
N LEU A 300 -6.74 19.74 -7.17
CA LEU A 300 -7.67 18.65 -6.87
C LEU A 300 -8.11 17.88 -8.12
N ARG A 301 -8.20 18.57 -9.28
CA ARG A 301 -8.60 17.96 -10.56
C ARG A 301 -7.72 16.79 -10.96
N ARG A 302 -6.39 16.95 -10.95
CA ARG A 302 -5.46 15.84 -11.29
C ARG A 302 -5.61 14.64 -10.33
N HIS A 303 -5.79 14.89 -9.03
CA HIS A 303 -6.03 13.82 -8.05
C HIS A 303 -7.39 13.13 -8.26
N CYS A 304 -8.42 13.89 -8.67
CA CYS A 304 -9.72 13.37 -9.05
C CYS A 304 -9.60 12.43 -10.26
N PHE A 305 -8.90 12.84 -11.32
CA PHE A 305 -8.66 11.99 -12.47
C PHE A 305 -7.84 10.74 -12.13
N ASN A 306 -6.87 10.84 -11.22
CA ASN A 306 -6.18 9.66 -10.70
C ASN A 306 -7.13 8.68 -10.00
N ALA A 307 -8.01 9.17 -9.14
CA ALA A 307 -9.01 8.34 -8.47
C ALA A 307 -9.99 7.71 -9.48
N MET A 308 -10.45 8.49 -10.47
CA MET A 308 -11.31 8.01 -11.55
C MET A 308 -10.66 6.83 -12.28
N GLY A 309 -9.40 6.97 -12.72
CA GLY A 309 -8.65 5.87 -13.35
C GLY A 309 -8.53 4.64 -12.46
N PHE A 310 -8.24 4.83 -11.17
CA PHE A 310 -8.17 3.73 -10.20
C PHE A 310 -9.49 2.96 -10.07
N TYR A 311 -10.61 3.68 -9.97
CA TYR A 311 -11.94 3.07 -9.85
C TYR A 311 -12.47 2.49 -11.16
N SER A 312 -11.93 2.92 -12.31
CA SER A 312 -12.25 2.39 -13.64
C SER A 312 -11.42 1.18 -14.04
N ARG A 313 -10.36 0.82 -13.30
CA ARG A 313 -9.43 -0.28 -13.68
C ARG A 313 -10.13 -1.58 -14.08
N THR A 314 -11.06 -2.06 -13.26
CA THR A 314 -11.77 -3.33 -13.55
C THR A 314 -12.55 -3.23 -14.86
N TYR A 315 -13.15 -2.08 -15.12
CA TYR A 315 -13.90 -1.82 -16.33
C TYR A 315 -12.97 -1.74 -17.56
N LEU A 316 -11.89 -0.96 -17.46
CA LEU A 316 -10.90 -0.79 -18.53
C LEU A 316 -10.16 -2.09 -18.89
N ALA A 317 -9.90 -2.94 -17.88
CA ALA A 317 -9.35 -4.28 -18.11
C ALA A 317 -10.27 -5.15 -18.98
N ARG A 318 -11.59 -4.98 -18.87
CA ARG A 318 -12.59 -5.73 -19.64
C ARG A 318 -12.94 -5.07 -20.97
N ASN A 319 -12.83 -3.75 -21.04
CA ASN A 319 -13.18 -2.93 -22.20
C ASN A 319 -11.96 -2.09 -22.63
N PRO A 320 -10.88 -2.71 -23.09
CA PRO A 320 -9.60 -2.02 -23.33
C PRO A 320 -9.72 -0.88 -24.36
N LYS A 321 -10.56 -1.04 -25.38
CA LYS A 321 -10.80 -0.02 -26.43
C LYS A 321 -11.33 1.31 -25.86
N GLU A 322 -11.94 1.31 -24.68
CA GLU A 322 -12.48 2.51 -24.04
C GLU A 322 -11.46 3.27 -23.19
N PHE A 323 -10.21 2.80 -23.09
CA PHE A 323 -9.17 3.45 -22.30
C PHE A 323 -8.88 4.87 -22.81
N LYS A 324 -8.66 5.04 -24.12
CA LYS A 324 -8.45 6.35 -24.75
C LYS A 324 -9.54 7.34 -24.34
N PHE A 325 -10.81 6.98 -24.59
CA PHE A 325 -11.94 7.84 -24.26
C PHE A 325 -11.97 8.15 -22.77
N SER A 326 -11.90 7.13 -21.91
CA SER A 326 -12.02 7.29 -20.45
C SER A 326 -10.98 8.25 -19.88
N CYS A 327 -9.75 8.22 -20.39
CA CYS A 327 -8.68 9.10 -19.93
C CYS A 327 -8.49 10.36 -20.78
N SER A 328 -9.21 10.54 -21.89
CA SER A 328 -9.23 11.81 -22.64
C SER A 328 -10.31 12.78 -22.17
N LEU A 329 -11.13 12.40 -21.19
CA LEU A 329 -12.14 13.27 -20.57
C LEU A 329 -11.53 14.40 -19.71
N GLY A 330 -10.22 14.36 -19.47
CA GLY A 330 -9.47 15.42 -18.80
C GLY A 330 -9.24 16.63 -19.70
N LYS A 331 -9.27 17.83 -19.11
CA LYS A 331 -9.02 19.10 -19.84
C LYS A 331 -7.57 19.27 -20.28
N THR A 332 -6.62 18.58 -19.64
CA THR A 332 -5.19 18.79 -19.84
C THR A 332 -4.43 17.48 -20.03
N LYS A 333 -3.24 17.55 -20.64
CA LYS A 333 -2.33 16.38 -20.73
C LYS A 333 -1.99 15.78 -19.36
N ILE A 334 -1.91 16.62 -18.32
CA ILE A 334 -1.66 16.19 -16.93
C ILE A 334 -2.84 15.39 -16.39
N ASP A 335 -4.08 15.83 -16.63
CA ASP A 335 -5.30 15.10 -16.23
C ASP A 335 -5.35 13.71 -16.89
N ASN A 336 -5.00 13.64 -18.18
CA ASN A 336 -4.93 12.38 -18.92
C ASN A 336 -3.88 11.43 -18.32
N LYS A 337 -2.67 11.92 -18.06
CA LYS A 337 -1.61 11.13 -17.40
C LYS A 337 -2.01 10.71 -15.98
N ALA A 338 -2.72 11.55 -15.24
CA ALA A 338 -3.21 11.21 -13.91
C ALA A 338 -4.23 10.06 -13.96
N CYS A 339 -5.17 10.09 -14.91
CA CYS A 339 -6.11 9.00 -15.17
C CYS A 339 -5.41 7.70 -15.56
N ILE A 340 -4.49 7.74 -16.53
CA ILE A 340 -3.69 6.58 -16.95
C ILE A 340 -2.95 5.98 -15.76
N SER A 341 -2.33 6.83 -14.95
CA SER A 341 -1.65 6.38 -13.74
C SER A 341 -2.60 5.72 -12.75
N GLY A 342 -3.80 6.26 -12.55
CA GLY A 342 -4.80 5.66 -11.68
C GLY A 342 -5.12 4.22 -12.09
N ALA A 343 -5.34 4.03 -13.39
CA ALA A 343 -5.68 2.74 -13.98
C ALA A 343 -4.50 1.75 -13.91
N ALA A 344 -3.29 2.18 -14.28
CA ALA A 344 -2.12 1.32 -14.42
C ALA A 344 -1.30 1.14 -13.12
N TYR A 345 -1.38 2.06 -12.17
CA TYR A 345 -0.53 2.04 -10.99
C TYR A 345 -1.01 1.03 -9.94
N MET A 346 -0.36 -0.14 -9.90
CA MET A 346 -0.81 -1.31 -9.13
C MET A 346 0.33 -2.10 -8.47
N LYS A 347 -0.05 -3.01 -7.57
CA LYS A 347 0.88 -3.94 -6.91
C LYS A 347 1.46 -4.93 -7.93
N LYS A 348 2.67 -5.44 -7.66
CA LYS A 348 3.40 -6.40 -8.52
C LYS A 348 2.54 -7.60 -8.92
N ASP A 349 1.88 -8.22 -7.95
CA ASP A 349 1.13 -9.47 -8.13
C ASP A 349 -0.38 -9.25 -8.31
N GLN A 350 -0.78 -8.06 -8.78
CA GLN A 350 -2.19 -7.78 -8.97
C GLN A 350 -2.74 -8.60 -10.16
N THR A 351 -3.81 -9.36 -9.91
CA THR A 351 -4.39 -10.32 -10.87
C THR A 351 -4.79 -9.75 -12.24
N ARG A 352 -5.11 -8.46 -12.34
CA ARG A 352 -5.49 -7.76 -13.58
C ARG A 352 -4.31 -7.05 -14.26
N ARG A 353 -3.08 -7.24 -13.79
CA ARG A 353 -1.89 -6.61 -14.40
C ARG A 353 -1.79 -6.95 -15.89
N LYS A 354 -2.03 -8.21 -16.26
CA LYS A 354 -2.01 -8.68 -17.65
C LYS A 354 -3.09 -7.99 -18.49
N ASP A 355 -4.33 -7.97 -18.00
CA ASP A 355 -5.45 -7.30 -18.68
C ASP A 355 -5.19 -5.80 -18.88
N ILE A 356 -4.65 -5.13 -17.86
CA ILE A 356 -4.34 -3.69 -17.96
C ILE A 356 -3.16 -3.44 -18.89
N LYS A 357 -2.18 -4.35 -18.96
CA LYS A 357 -1.10 -4.26 -19.96
C LYS A 357 -1.65 -4.28 -21.39
N VAL A 358 -2.65 -5.13 -21.66
CA VAL A 358 -3.36 -5.12 -22.96
C VAL A 358 -4.10 -3.80 -23.14
N ALA A 359 -4.81 -3.34 -22.12
CA ALA A 359 -5.57 -2.10 -22.17
C ALA A 359 -4.68 -0.85 -22.40
N CYS A 360 -3.43 -0.85 -21.94
CA CYS A 360 -2.47 0.24 -22.18
C CYS A 360 -2.21 0.50 -23.67
N GLN A 361 -2.38 -0.49 -24.55
CA GLN A 361 -2.22 -0.33 -26.00
C GLN A 361 -3.28 0.59 -26.62
N TYR A 362 -4.40 0.80 -25.91
CA TYR A 362 -5.54 1.59 -26.36
C TYR A 362 -5.59 2.97 -25.71
N THR A 363 -4.47 3.49 -25.20
CA THR A 363 -4.41 4.84 -24.59
C THR A 363 -4.32 5.98 -25.62
N GLY A 364 -4.22 5.63 -26.91
CA GLY A 364 -4.41 6.53 -28.05
C GLY A 364 -3.14 7.11 -28.67
N THR A 365 -2.07 7.35 -27.91
CA THR A 365 -0.77 7.85 -28.42
C THR A 365 0.36 6.95 -27.94
N SER A 366 1.47 6.90 -28.71
CA SER A 366 2.66 6.15 -28.31
C SER A 366 3.22 6.61 -26.97
N GLU A 367 3.24 7.92 -26.71
CA GLU A 367 3.64 8.52 -25.42
C GLU A 367 2.79 7.99 -24.26
N ASN A 368 1.45 7.99 -24.41
CA ASN A 368 0.55 7.51 -23.37
C ASN A 368 0.68 6.00 -23.16
N THR A 369 0.89 5.23 -24.22
CA THR A 369 1.10 3.78 -24.15
C THR A 369 2.38 3.48 -23.36
N GLN A 370 3.50 4.11 -23.71
CA GLN A 370 4.77 3.96 -23.00
C GLN A 370 4.64 4.38 -21.54
N TYR A 371 3.96 5.51 -21.27
CA TYR A 371 3.71 5.97 -19.92
C TYR A 371 2.88 4.95 -19.12
N CYS A 372 1.79 4.41 -19.69
CA CYS A 372 0.94 3.40 -19.07
C CYS A 372 1.71 2.12 -18.74
N LEU A 373 2.51 1.61 -19.70
CA LEU A 373 3.35 0.42 -19.50
C LEU A 373 4.41 0.67 -18.42
N GLN A 374 5.03 1.85 -18.40
CA GLN A 374 5.98 2.21 -17.36
C GLN A 374 5.35 2.19 -15.96
N GLN A 375 4.09 2.60 -15.80
CA GLN A 375 3.39 2.55 -14.51
C GLN A 375 3.19 1.13 -13.99
N LEU A 376 3.04 0.14 -14.89
CA LEU A 376 2.96 -1.27 -14.52
C LEU A 376 4.32 -1.76 -14.00
N GLU A 377 5.42 -1.38 -14.63
CA GLU A 377 6.76 -1.85 -14.29
C GLU A 377 7.37 -1.21 -13.04
N THR A 378 6.95 0.01 -12.69
CA THR A 378 7.48 0.69 -11.51
C THR A 378 6.86 0.21 -10.18
N PHE A 379 5.77 -0.55 -10.22
CA PHE A 379 5.05 -1.12 -9.07
C PHE A 379 4.64 -0.11 -7.98
N TYR A 380 3.61 -0.48 -7.22
CA TYR A 380 3.19 0.30 -6.06
C TYR A 380 4.32 0.48 -5.03
N TYR A 381 4.38 1.65 -4.38
CA TYR A 381 5.27 2.02 -3.27
C TYR A 381 6.73 2.35 -3.60
N LYS A 382 7.14 2.31 -4.86
CA LYS A 382 8.41 2.94 -5.26
C LYS A 382 8.30 4.46 -5.12
N ILE A 383 9.29 5.08 -4.48
CA ILE A 383 9.29 6.52 -4.15
C ILE A 383 9.79 7.38 -5.31
N ASP A 384 10.46 6.78 -6.27
CA ASP A 384 10.99 7.31 -7.52
C ASP A 384 10.04 7.04 -8.71
N ASN A 385 8.80 6.63 -8.43
CA ASN A 385 7.83 6.35 -9.48
C ASN A 385 7.41 7.64 -10.20
N LYS A 386 7.55 7.68 -11.53
CA LYS A 386 7.17 8.82 -12.37
C LYS A 386 5.73 9.31 -12.21
N PHE A 387 4.80 8.45 -11.78
CA PHE A 387 3.44 8.88 -11.46
C PHE A 387 3.42 9.91 -10.33
N LEU A 388 4.32 9.79 -9.35
CA LEU A 388 4.39 10.74 -8.26
C LEU A 388 4.70 12.15 -8.78
N ASN A 389 5.46 12.29 -9.87
CA ASN A 389 5.70 13.60 -10.50
C ASN A 389 4.44 14.21 -11.14
N VAL A 390 3.42 13.39 -11.43
CA VAL A 390 2.14 13.86 -11.98
C VAL A 390 1.21 14.35 -10.86
N ILE A 391 1.34 13.83 -9.64
CA ILE A 391 0.42 14.14 -8.53
C ILE A 391 1.01 14.93 -7.36
N LEU A 392 2.33 14.94 -7.14
CA LEU A 392 3.02 15.63 -6.03
C LEU A 392 3.68 16.93 -6.48
#